data_AF-A0A5J6DU02-F1
#
_entry.id   AF-A0A5J6DU02-F1
#
_cell.length_a   1.000
_cell.length_b   1.000
_cell.length_c   1.000
_cell.angle_alpha   90.00
_cell.angle_beta   90.00
_cell.angle_gamma   90.00
#
_symmetry.space_group_name_H-M   'P 1'
#
loop_
_entity.id
_entity.type
_entity.pdbx_description
1 polymer ?
#
loop_
_entity_poly.entity_id
_entity_poly.type
_entity_poly.pdbx_seq_one_letter_code
_entity_poly.pdbx_strand_id
1 'polypeptide(L)'
;MQYNFYLESLKKDSVDWYLENRDNKYNSQHLFGDTVIVSSKTRKNGIQLPRKGKTEKKQSIPNEKYQQPLGYPIIDTHTGCDTLVKRVDSLPYFKGWLSGFIEGKGCFTLRTSSSKKPCFSISQKGQLLLLENINRFFGGQRKVRKVVNKKNGKEGNPKNKYQKQSLYTLEIYNKYVLKRVVSHCTFYPLYGEKQKSLYLFTETFI
;
A
#
# COMPACT_ATOMS: atom_id res chain seq x y z
N MET A 1 5.71 5.21 -3.57
CA MET A 1 6.51 4.06 -4.05
C MET A 1 5.64 3.08 -4.84
N GLN A 2 4.84 2.20 -4.21
CA GLN A 2 4.02 1.22 -4.96
C GLN A 2 2.96 1.86 -5.89
N TYR A 3 2.37 2.99 -5.47
CA TYR A 3 1.39 3.73 -6.28
C TYR A 3 2.02 4.37 -7.50
N ASN A 4 3.19 5.00 -7.37
CA ASN A 4 3.88 5.61 -8.50
C ASN A 4 4.34 4.56 -9.50
N PHE A 5 4.91 3.44 -9.02
CA PHE A 5 5.25 2.31 -9.89
C PHE A 5 4.02 1.76 -10.62
N TYR A 6 2.89 1.67 -9.93
CA TYR A 6 1.61 1.30 -10.54
C TYR A 6 1.17 2.30 -11.61
N LEU A 7 1.22 3.61 -11.32
CA LEU A 7 0.90 4.66 -12.27
C LEU A 7 1.84 4.67 -13.49
N GLU A 8 3.12 4.39 -13.30
CA GLU A 8 4.08 4.24 -14.40
C GLU A 8 3.75 3.01 -15.25
N SER A 9 3.37 1.90 -14.61
CA SER A 9 2.90 0.71 -15.32
C SER A 9 1.67 1.05 -16.18
N LEU A 10 0.70 1.81 -15.62
CA LEU A 10 -0.48 2.30 -16.36
C LEU A 10 -0.10 3.12 -17.59
N LYS A 11 0.93 3.96 -17.48
CA LYS A 11 1.39 4.79 -18.60
C LYS A 11 2.08 3.98 -19.70
N LYS A 12 2.75 2.89 -19.33
CA LYS A 12 3.51 2.05 -20.28
C LYS A 12 2.66 1.01 -21.00
N ASP A 13 1.57 0.53 -20.37
CA ASP A 13 0.66 -0.49 -20.92
C ASP A 13 1.39 -1.73 -21.49
N SER A 14 2.47 -2.16 -20.83
CA SER A 14 3.34 -3.25 -21.28
C SER A 14 3.61 -4.25 -20.15
N VAL A 15 3.38 -5.53 -20.44
CA VAL A 15 3.64 -6.64 -19.51
C VAL A 15 5.14 -6.84 -19.33
N ASP A 16 5.89 -6.84 -20.42
CA ASP A 16 7.35 -7.04 -20.39
C ASP A 16 8.03 -5.97 -19.53
N TRP A 17 7.63 -4.70 -19.71
CA TRP A 17 8.13 -3.61 -18.89
C TRP A 17 7.84 -3.82 -17.40
N TYR A 18 6.62 -4.25 -17.06
CA TYR A 18 6.26 -4.53 -15.66
C TYR A 18 7.14 -5.63 -15.08
N LEU A 19 7.33 -6.73 -15.82
CA LEU A 19 8.12 -7.88 -15.36
C LEU A 19 9.60 -7.51 -15.15
N GLU A 20 10.18 -6.76 -16.08
CA GLU A 20 11.58 -6.28 -15.99
C GLU A 20 11.80 -5.31 -14.83
N ASN A 21 10.78 -4.52 -14.47
CA ASN A 21 10.92 -3.43 -13.50
C ASN A 21 10.28 -3.71 -12.14
N ARG A 22 9.58 -4.84 -11.95
CA ARG A 22 8.84 -5.13 -10.70
C ARG A 22 9.72 -5.13 -9.46
N ASP A 23 10.98 -5.55 -9.60
CA ASP A 23 11.94 -5.64 -8.49
C ASP A 23 12.50 -4.26 -8.12
N ASN A 24 12.55 -3.32 -9.08
CA ASN A 24 12.96 -1.94 -8.87
C ASN A 24 12.01 -1.15 -7.95
N LYS A 25 10.81 -1.67 -7.72
CA LYS A 25 9.83 -1.15 -6.76
C LYS A 25 10.40 -0.95 -5.35
N TYR A 26 11.44 -1.71 -4.96
CA TYR A 26 12.04 -1.65 -3.63
C TYR A 26 13.40 -0.93 -3.59
N ASN A 27 14.03 -0.68 -4.74
CA ASN A 27 15.39 -0.14 -4.83
C ASN A 27 15.52 1.34 -4.41
N SER A 28 14.40 2.08 -4.27
CA SER A 28 14.41 3.46 -3.78
C SER A 28 14.41 3.60 -2.24
N GLN A 29 14.58 2.49 -1.50
CA GLN A 29 14.65 2.51 -0.04
C GLN A 29 15.96 3.10 0.53
N HIS A 30 17.03 3.19 -0.27
CA HIS A 30 18.35 3.61 0.22
C HIS A 30 18.56 5.13 0.37
N LEU A 31 17.65 5.98 -0.13
CA LEU A 31 17.82 7.45 -0.10
C LEU A 31 17.26 8.13 1.15
N PHE A 32 16.69 7.39 2.11
CA PHE A 32 16.12 7.95 3.35
C PHE A 32 16.60 7.25 4.64
N GLY A 33 17.70 6.47 4.55
CA GLY A 33 18.09 5.51 5.59
C GLY A 33 19.15 5.95 6.61
N ASP A 34 19.93 7.01 6.39
CA ASP A 34 21.02 7.35 7.31
C ASP A 34 20.62 8.45 8.29
N THR A 35 19.78 8.10 9.25
CA THR A 35 19.84 8.70 10.58
C THR A 35 19.97 7.57 11.59
N VAL A 36 21.21 7.35 12.02
CA VAL A 36 21.54 6.49 13.14
C VAL A 36 20.84 7.02 14.38
N ILE A 37 19.72 6.42 14.78
CA ILE A 37 19.20 6.53 16.14
C ILE A 37 19.73 5.32 16.90
N VAL A 38 20.82 5.52 17.63
CA VAL A 38 21.24 4.60 18.68
C VAL A 38 20.19 4.66 19.79
N SER A 39 19.49 3.55 20.03
CA SER A 39 18.73 3.35 21.27
C SER A 39 19.22 2.09 21.94
N SER A 40 20.33 2.21 22.67
CA SER A 40 20.78 1.21 23.63
C SER A 40 20.03 1.40 24.96
N LYS A 41 19.26 0.38 25.36
CA LYS A 41 18.90 0.15 26.76
C LYS A 41 19.74 -1.01 27.28
N THR A 42 20.76 -0.70 28.07
CA THR A 42 21.28 -1.62 29.10
C THR A 42 21.97 -0.77 30.17
N ARG A 43 21.55 -0.92 31.43
CA ARG A 43 22.28 -0.41 32.60
C ARG A 43 23.30 -1.47 33.02
N LYS A 44 24.58 -1.12 33.04
CA LYS A 44 25.50 -1.12 34.20
C LYS A 44 26.96 -1.17 33.74
N ASN A 45 27.74 -0.28 34.37
CA ASN A 45 29.18 -0.32 34.64
C ASN A 45 30.18 -0.06 33.50
N GLY A 46 30.92 1.05 33.66
CA GLY A 46 32.39 1.04 33.55
C GLY A 46 33.00 1.41 32.20
N ILE A 47 33.84 2.46 32.25
CA ILE A 47 34.95 2.80 31.35
C ILE A 47 34.59 3.66 30.13
N GLN A 48 35.15 4.88 30.15
CA GLN A 48 35.03 5.95 29.18
C GLN A 48 36.19 5.87 28.18
N LEU A 49 35.91 5.92 26.88
CA LEU A 49 36.91 6.14 25.83
C LEU A 49 36.47 7.27 24.89
N PRO A 50 37.38 8.15 24.43
CA PRO A 50 37.03 9.37 23.72
C PRO A 50 36.78 9.12 22.24
N ARG A 51 35.68 9.66 21.69
CA ARG A 51 35.47 9.74 20.24
C ARG A 51 35.78 11.15 19.73
N LYS A 52 36.82 11.23 18.90
CA LYS A 52 37.24 12.38 18.11
C LYS A 52 36.16 12.75 17.08
N GLY A 53 35.90 14.06 16.96
CA GLY A 53 35.04 14.62 15.92
C GLY A 53 35.73 14.71 14.55
N LYS A 54 34.93 14.65 13.50
CA LYS A 54 35.21 15.27 12.20
C LYS A 54 33.88 15.76 11.61
N THR A 55 33.82 17.05 11.35
CA THR A 55 32.68 17.75 10.74
C THR A 55 33.01 17.96 9.28
N GLU A 56 32.27 17.34 8.36
CA GLU A 56 32.33 17.65 6.93
C GLU A 56 31.09 18.47 6.53
N LYS A 57 31.37 19.62 5.90
CA LYS A 57 30.38 20.56 5.36
C LYS A 57 29.68 19.92 4.15
N LYS A 58 28.35 19.80 4.18
CA LYS A 58 27.55 19.51 2.98
C LYS A 58 27.10 20.81 2.32
N GLN A 59 27.44 20.94 1.04
CA GLN A 59 26.96 21.99 0.14
C GLN A 59 25.45 21.84 -0.08
N SER A 60 24.74 22.97 -0.04
CA SER A 60 23.30 23.10 -0.30
C SER A 60 23.01 23.08 -1.80
N ILE A 61 22.12 22.19 -2.24
CA ILE A 61 21.53 22.21 -3.58
C ILE A 61 20.16 22.92 -3.50
N PRO A 62 19.76 23.74 -4.50
CA PRO A 62 18.59 24.59 -4.40
C PRO A 62 17.26 23.82 -4.40
N ASN A 63 16.29 24.46 -3.76
CA ASN A 63 14.95 24.00 -3.50
C ASN A 63 14.09 24.08 -4.78
N GLU A 64 14.03 23.00 -5.57
CA GLU A 64 13.07 22.91 -6.67
C GLU A 64 11.65 22.68 -6.13
N LYS A 65 10.78 23.66 -6.39
CA LYS A 65 9.34 23.55 -6.16
C LYS A 65 8.80 22.40 -7.00
N TYR A 66 8.40 21.32 -6.36
CA TYR A 66 7.60 20.26 -6.98
C TYR A 66 6.27 20.82 -7.49
N GLN A 67 6.23 21.19 -8.76
CA GLN A 67 4.99 21.28 -9.52
C GLN A 67 4.47 19.86 -9.74
N GLN A 68 3.19 19.65 -9.43
CA GLN A 68 2.54 18.35 -9.66
C GLN A 68 2.49 18.07 -11.16
N PRO A 69 2.81 16.85 -11.63
CA PRO A 69 2.64 16.52 -13.03
C PRO A 69 1.15 16.47 -13.36
N LEU A 70 0.73 17.38 -14.24
CA LEU A 70 -0.51 17.34 -15.00
C LEU A 70 -0.60 16.01 -15.77
N GLY A 71 -1.76 15.34 -15.68
CA GLY A 71 -2.13 14.22 -16.53
C GLY A 71 -2.34 12.89 -15.80
N TYR A 72 -3.46 12.76 -15.09
CA TYR A 72 -4.07 11.46 -14.82
C TYR A 72 -5.47 11.45 -15.43
N PRO A 73 -5.86 10.44 -16.23
CA PRO A 73 -7.25 10.26 -16.58
C PRO A 73 -7.97 9.67 -15.36
N ILE A 74 -8.67 10.54 -14.63
CA ILE A 74 -9.71 10.20 -13.65
C ILE A 74 -10.97 10.91 -14.15
N ILE A 75 -11.94 10.13 -14.61
CA ILE A 75 -13.38 10.41 -14.74
C ILE A 75 -13.71 11.82 -15.25
N ASP A 76 -14.06 11.91 -16.53
CA ASP A 76 -14.84 13.02 -17.03
C ASP A 76 -16.24 12.96 -16.37
N THR A 77 -16.56 13.93 -15.50
CA THR A 77 -17.91 14.09 -14.95
C THR A 77 -18.70 15.18 -15.68
N HIS A 78 -18.25 15.67 -16.85
CA HIS A 78 -18.94 16.78 -17.54
C HIS A 78 -19.03 16.71 -19.07
N THR A 79 -18.43 15.75 -19.75
CA THR A 79 -18.55 15.65 -21.21
C THR A 79 -19.06 14.27 -21.60
N GLY A 80 -20.26 14.24 -22.20
CA GLY A 80 -20.88 13.04 -22.79
C GLY A 80 -20.14 12.57 -24.05
N CYS A 81 -18.85 12.26 -23.91
CA CYS A 81 -18.01 11.67 -24.93
C CYS A 81 -17.46 10.35 -24.39
N ASP A 82 -17.75 9.25 -25.08
CA ASP A 82 -17.32 7.88 -24.79
C ASP A 82 -15.80 7.70 -24.99
N THR A 83 -14.98 8.41 -24.22
CA THR A 83 -13.57 8.02 -24.07
C THR A 83 -13.55 6.76 -23.22
N LEU A 84 -13.23 5.63 -23.87
CA LEU A 84 -12.95 4.33 -23.27
C LEU A 84 -11.90 4.47 -22.15
N VAL A 85 -12.35 4.80 -20.94
CA VAL A 85 -11.57 4.64 -19.72
C VAL A 85 -11.41 3.14 -19.57
N LYS A 86 -10.28 2.60 -20.09
CA LYS A 86 -9.91 1.21 -19.89
C LYS A 86 -10.05 0.93 -18.40
N ARG A 87 -10.96 0.04 -18.05
CA ARG A 87 -11.16 -0.32 -16.64
C ARG A 87 -9.84 -0.87 -16.12
N VAL A 88 -9.41 -0.45 -14.94
CA VAL A 88 -8.12 -0.85 -14.36
C VAL A 88 -7.95 -2.38 -14.33
N ASP A 89 -9.04 -3.11 -14.13
CA ASP A 89 -9.07 -4.57 -14.12
C ASP A 89 -8.94 -5.23 -15.51
N SER A 90 -9.05 -4.45 -16.60
CA SER A 90 -8.81 -4.91 -17.97
C SER A 90 -7.33 -4.95 -18.35
N LEU A 91 -6.45 -4.39 -17.53
CA LEU A 91 -5.02 -4.37 -17.83
C LEU A 91 -4.42 -5.78 -17.64
N PRO A 92 -3.59 -6.25 -18.58
CA PRO A 92 -3.11 -7.64 -18.58
C PRO A 92 -2.30 -8.00 -17.32
N TYR A 93 -1.58 -7.04 -16.76
CA TYR A 93 -0.77 -7.21 -15.54
C TYR A 93 -1.51 -6.87 -14.24
N PHE A 94 -2.75 -6.35 -14.29
CA PHE A 94 -3.47 -5.92 -13.08
C PHE A 94 -3.60 -7.06 -12.07
N LYS A 95 -3.91 -8.27 -12.55
CA LYS A 95 -4.11 -9.43 -11.68
C LYS A 95 -2.81 -9.83 -10.97
N GLY A 96 -1.67 -9.86 -11.67
CA GLY A 96 -0.37 -10.12 -11.06
C GLY A 96 0.06 -9.02 -10.09
N TRP A 97 -0.16 -7.75 -10.47
CA TRP A 97 0.06 -6.60 -9.59
C TRP A 97 -0.79 -6.68 -8.31
N LEU A 98 -2.06 -7.08 -8.44
CA LEU A 98 -2.98 -7.20 -7.31
C LEU A 98 -2.52 -8.28 -6.33
N SER A 99 -2.05 -9.44 -6.80
CA SER A 99 -1.43 -10.42 -5.91
C SER A 99 -0.23 -9.87 -5.15
N GLY A 100 0.69 -9.18 -5.82
CA GLY A 100 1.81 -8.52 -5.14
C GLY A 100 1.38 -7.42 -4.17
N PHE A 101 0.25 -6.76 -4.43
CA PHE A 101 -0.34 -5.78 -3.51
C PHE A 101 -0.99 -6.46 -2.29
N ILE A 102 -1.71 -7.57 -2.49
CA ILE A 102 -2.27 -8.41 -1.42
C ILE A 102 -1.15 -9.01 -0.56
N GLU A 103 -0.03 -9.41 -1.14
CA GLU A 103 1.12 -9.92 -0.41
C GLU A 103 1.66 -8.89 0.59
N GLY A 104 1.86 -7.65 0.13
CA GLY A 104 2.42 -6.59 0.96
C GLY A 104 1.43 -5.88 1.90
N LYS A 105 0.12 -5.89 1.59
CA LYS A 105 -0.89 -5.07 2.31
C LYS A 105 -2.14 -5.84 2.74
N GLY A 106 -2.37 -7.03 2.20
CA GLY A 106 -3.51 -7.87 2.52
C GLY A 106 -3.34 -8.60 3.85
N CYS A 107 -4.46 -8.83 4.52
CA CYS A 107 -4.53 -9.58 5.75
C CYS A 107 -5.72 -10.55 5.70
N PHE A 108 -5.42 -11.84 5.82
CA PHE A 108 -6.40 -12.89 6.03
C PHE A 108 -6.56 -13.09 7.54
N THR A 109 -7.78 -13.03 8.03
CA THR A 109 -8.06 -13.07 9.47
C THR A 109 -9.17 -14.06 9.77
N LEU A 110 -8.87 -14.98 10.69
CA LEU A 110 -9.86 -15.80 11.38
C LEU A 110 -10.08 -15.17 12.75
N ARG A 111 -11.26 -14.59 12.98
CA ARG A 111 -11.53 -13.94 14.28
C ARG A 111 -11.79 -15.02 15.32
N THR A 112 -11.19 -14.91 16.50
CA THR A 112 -11.40 -15.83 17.62
C THR A 112 -12.70 -15.56 18.39
N SER A 113 -13.38 -14.44 18.11
CA SER A 113 -14.69 -14.09 18.69
C SER A 113 -15.75 -15.17 18.45
N SER A 114 -16.85 -15.16 19.22
CA SER A 114 -18.02 -16.06 19.06
C SER A 114 -18.51 -16.22 17.62
N SER A 115 -18.34 -15.21 16.78
CA SER A 115 -18.75 -15.26 15.37
C SER A 115 -17.86 -16.13 14.48
N LYS A 116 -16.58 -16.36 14.85
CA LYS A 116 -15.53 -17.03 14.06
C LYS A 116 -15.48 -16.63 12.58
N LYS A 117 -15.93 -15.42 12.24
CA LYS A 117 -16.15 -15.05 10.84
C LYS A 117 -14.80 -14.81 10.14
N PRO A 118 -14.53 -15.51 9.03
CA PRO A 118 -13.38 -15.24 8.20
C PRO A 118 -13.52 -13.85 7.57
N CYS A 119 -12.41 -13.14 7.49
CA CYS A 119 -12.33 -11.81 6.92
C CYS A 119 -11.05 -11.65 6.10
N PHE A 120 -11.17 -11.01 4.95
CA PHE A 120 -10.04 -10.47 4.22
C PHE A 120 -10.06 -8.94 4.34
N SER A 121 -8.91 -8.35 4.61
CA SER A 121 -8.78 -6.89 4.68
C SER A 121 -7.54 -6.38 3.96
N ILE A 122 -7.65 -5.18 3.40
CA ILE A 122 -6.53 -4.46 2.79
C ILE A 122 -6.66 -2.97 3.09
N SER A 123 -5.55 -2.32 3.42
CA SER A 123 -5.54 -0.91 3.82
C SER A 123 -4.46 -0.13 3.10
N GLN A 124 -4.76 1.14 2.78
CA GLN A 124 -3.84 2.04 2.09
C GLN A 124 -4.09 3.50 2.47
N LYS A 125 -3.00 4.28 2.61
CA LYS A 125 -3.07 5.71 2.91
C LYS A 125 -3.41 6.50 1.64
N GLY A 126 -4.37 7.42 1.75
CA GLY A 126 -4.68 8.42 0.71
C GLY A 126 -5.29 7.87 -0.59
N GLN A 127 -5.54 6.56 -0.70
CA GLN A 127 -5.93 5.91 -1.97
C GLN A 127 -7.29 5.21 -1.85
N LEU A 128 -8.35 6.00 -1.68
CA LEU A 128 -9.72 5.50 -1.62
C LEU A 128 -10.11 4.79 -2.94
N LEU A 129 -9.90 5.47 -4.07
CA LEU A 129 -10.29 4.98 -5.40
C LEU A 129 -9.64 3.63 -5.75
N LEU A 130 -8.37 3.44 -5.35
CA LEU A 130 -7.68 2.18 -5.56
C LEU A 130 -8.39 1.02 -4.84
N LEU A 131 -8.73 1.22 -3.57
CA LEU A 131 -9.43 0.20 -2.78
C LEU A 131 -10.86 -0.02 -3.28
N GLU A 132 -11.53 1.01 -3.79
CA GLU A 132 -12.86 0.87 -4.41
C GLU A 132 -12.82 0.06 -5.70
N ASN A 133 -11.79 0.27 -6.54
CA ASN A 133 -11.58 -0.54 -7.74
C ASN A 133 -11.26 -2.00 -7.41
N ILE A 134 -10.42 -2.26 -6.40
CA ILE A 134 -10.15 -3.63 -5.91
C ILE A 134 -11.44 -4.28 -5.38
N ASN A 135 -12.25 -3.53 -4.63
CA ASN A 135 -13.52 -4.03 -4.12
C ASN A 135 -14.48 -4.40 -5.26
N ARG A 136 -14.60 -3.53 -6.27
CA ARG A 136 -15.42 -3.77 -7.46
C ARG A 136 -14.92 -4.98 -8.26
N PHE A 137 -13.61 -5.12 -8.44
CA PHE A 137 -12.99 -6.25 -9.13
C PHE A 137 -13.40 -7.60 -8.51
N PHE A 138 -13.42 -7.69 -7.18
CA PHE A 138 -13.89 -8.91 -6.50
C PHE A 138 -15.42 -9.04 -6.45
N GLY A 139 -16.18 -8.03 -6.90
CA GLY A 139 -17.64 -7.97 -6.82
C GLY A 139 -18.16 -7.66 -5.41
N GLY A 140 -17.37 -6.96 -4.61
CA GLY A 140 -17.78 -6.48 -3.30
C GLY A 140 -18.76 -5.32 -3.39
N GLN A 141 -19.77 -5.32 -2.51
CA GLN A 141 -20.81 -4.30 -2.44
C GLN A 141 -20.59 -3.29 -1.30
N ARG A 142 -19.76 -3.64 -0.31
CA ARG A 142 -19.53 -2.79 0.87
C ARG A 142 -18.59 -1.64 0.53
N LYS A 143 -18.89 -0.45 1.05
CA LYS A 143 -18.03 0.73 0.87
C LYS A 143 -16.71 0.60 1.61
N VAL A 144 -15.64 1.14 1.02
CA VAL A 144 -14.33 1.28 1.68
C VAL A 144 -14.47 2.25 2.84
N ARG A 145 -13.92 1.88 4.00
CA ARG A 145 -14.03 2.69 5.21
C ARG A 145 -12.82 3.62 5.34
N LYS A 146 -13.07 4.87 5.73
CA LYS A 146 -12.04 5.80 6.17
C LYS A 146 -11.77 5.58 7.65
N VAL A 147 -10.54 5.24 8.01
CA VAL A 147 -10.10 5.09 9.40
C VAL A 147 -9.68 6.45 9.92
N VAL A 148 -10.52 7.05 10.76
CA VAL A 148 -10.24 8.33 11.41
C VAL A 148 -9.46 8.06 12.70
N ASN A 149 -8.19 8.50 12.75
CA ASN A 149 -7.44 8.46 13.99
C ASN A 149 -7.94 9.59 14.90
N LYS A 150 -8.74 9.27 15.92
CA LYS A 150 -9.18 10.22 16.95
C LYS A 150 -8.06 10.67 17.90
N LYS A 151 -6.80 10.71 17.46
CA LYS A 151 -5.72 11.19 18.33
C LYS A 151 -5.86 12.71 18.48
N ASN A 152 -6.23 13.09 19.70
CA ASN A 152 -6.34 14.39 20.38
C ASN A 152 -5.21 15.40 20.11
N GLY A 153 -4.90 15.70 18.86
CA GLY A 153 -4.09 16.87 18.51
C GLY A 153 -5.03 18.07 18.45
N LYS A 154 -4.88 19.01 19.39
CA LYS A 154 -5.51 20.34 19.29
C LYS A 154 -5.25 20.88 17.87
N GLU A 155 -6.31 21.00 17.08
CA GLU A 155 -6.27 21.68 15.80
C GLU A 155 -5.72 23.08 16.06
N GLY A 156 -4.64 23.46 15.36
CA GLY A 156 -4.05 24.79 15.50
C GLY A 156 -2.56 24.85 15.84
N ASN A 157 -1.81 23.75 15.92
CA ASN A 157 -0.35 23.85 16.00
C ASN A 157 0.27 23.91 14.59
N PRO A 158 0.73 25.10 14.10
CA PRO A 158 1.28 25.28 12.76
C PRO A 158 2.56 24.47 12.49
N LYS A 159 3.15 23.84 13.51
CA LYS A 159 4.31 22.94 13.38
C LYS A 159 3.95 21.55 12.81
N ASN A 160 2.68 21.16 12.73
CA ASN A 160 2.23 19.92 12.08
C ASN A 160 1.88 20.14 10.59
N LYS A 161 2.82 20.68 9.81
CA LYS A 161 2.61 20.99 8.38
C LYS A 161 2.47 19.75 7.48
N TYR A 162 2.79 18.55 7.98
CA TYR A 162 2.57 17.30 7.27
C TYR A 162 1.15 16.78 7.54
N GLN A 163 0.19 17.15 6.68
CA GLN A 163 -1.15 16.57 6.71
C GLN A 163 -1.06 15.05 6.65
N LYS A 164 -1.41 14.40 7.76
CA LYS A 164 -1.40 12.95 7.85
C LYS A 164 -2.50 12.42 6.93
N GLN A 165 -2.11 11.82 5.80
CA GLN A 165 -3.05 11.18 4.88
C GLN A 165 -3.95 10.19 5.64
N SER A 166 -5.24 10.24 5.34
CA SER A 166 -6.23 9.33 5.91
C SER A 166 -5.94 7.89 5.48
N LEU A 167 -6.07 6.94 6.42
CA LEU A 167 -5.98 5.52 6.11
C LEU A 167 -7.35 5.04 5.64
N TYR A 168 -7.39 4.37 4.50
CA TYR A 168 -8.59 3.71 4.00
C TYR A 168 -8.43 2.20 4.14
N THR A 169 -9.53 1.52 4.44
CA THR A 169 -9.55 0.08 4.68
C THR A 169 -10.75 -0.54 3.98
N LEU A 170 -10.47 -1.53 3.14
CA LEU A 170 -11.44 -2.45 2.59
C LEU A 170 -11.48 -3.71 3.46
N GLU A 171 -12.67 -4.10 3.91
CA GLU A 171 -12.89 -5.37 4.62
C GLU A 171 -13.99 -6.18 3.91
N ILE A 172 -13.71 -7.45 3.68
CA ILE A 172 -14.56 -8.38 2.96
C ILE A 172 -14.89 -9.54 3.89
N TYR A 173 -16.19 -9.72 4.15
CA TYR A 173 -16.74 -10.81 4.97
C TYR A 173 -17.73 -11.70 4.21
N ASN A 174 -18.18 -11.26 3.04
CA ASN A 174 -19.15 -12.02 2.25
C ASN A 174 -18.46 -13.29 1.71
N LYS A 175 -19.04 -14.47 2.00
CA LYS A 175 -18.46 -15.77 1.62
C LYS A 175 -18.21 -15.89 0.11
N TYR A 176 -19.11 -15.40 -0.74
CA TYR A 176 -18.93 -15.45 -2.19
C TYR A 176 -17.78 -14.57 -2.67
N VAL A 177 -17.65 -13.36 -2.13
CA VAL A 177 -16.55 -12.45 -2.46
C VAL A 177 -15.22 -12.99 -1.92
N LEU A 178 -15.21 -13.58 -0.73
CA LEU A 178 -14.03 -14.25 -0.17
C LEU A 178 -13.55 -15.42 -1.04
N LYS A 179 -14.47 -16.24 -1.57
CA LYS A 179 -14.11 -17.29 -2.54
C LYS A 179 -13.41 -16.73 -3.78
N ARG A 180 -13.83 -15.55 -4.26
CA ARG A 180 -13.16 -14.88 -5.40
C ARG A 180 -11.77 -14.36 -5.05
N VAL A 181 -11.58 -13.83 -3.84
CA VAL A 181 -10.25 -13.44 -3.34
C VAL A 181 -9.33 -14.66 -3.25
N VAL A 182 -9.80 -15.76 -2.66
CA VAL A 182 -9.04 -17.02 -2.57
C VAL A 182 -8.69 -17.52 -3.97
N SER A 183 -9.68 -17.65 -4.86
CA SER A 183 -9.47 -18.12 -6.23
C SER A 183 -8.47 -17.25 -7.00
N HIS A 184 -8.51 -15.93 -6.84
CA HIS A 184 -7.52 -15.03 -7.40
C HIS A 184 -6.12 -15.34 -6.90
N CYS A 185 -5.94 -15.47 -5.58
CA CYS A 185 -4.65 -15.79 -4.98
C CYS A 185 -4.18 -17.24 -5.24
N THR A 186 -5.08 -18.14 -5.65
CA THR A 186 -4.70 -19.48 -6.14
C THR A 186 -4.17 -19.42 -7.57
N PHE A 187 -4.82 -18.63 -8.44
CA PHE A 187 -4.40 -18.49 -9.84
C PHE A 187 -3.18 -17.58 -10.01
N TYR A 188 -3.04 -16.58 -9.14
CA TYR A 188 -1.88 -15.69 -9.04
C TYR A 188 -1.25 -15.86 -7.65
N PRO A 189 -0.43 -16.91 -7.46
CA PRO A 189 0.06 -17.33 -6.15
C PRO A 189 0.72 -16.22 -5.35
N LEU A 190 0.42 -16.21 -4.06
CA LEU A 190 1.19 -15.48 -3.06
C LEU A 190 2.39 -16.34 -2.64
N TYR A 191 3.43 -15.70 -2.15
CA TYR A 191 4.66 -16.31 -1.66
C TYR A 191 4.92 -15.97 -0.19
N GLY A 192 5.89 -16.67 0.40
CA GLY A 192 6.36 -16.44 1.77
C GLY A 192 5.27 -16.57 2.83
N GLU A 193 5.30 -15.68 3.83
CA GLU A 193 4.38 -15.72 4.97
C GLU A 193 2.92 -15.44 4.58
N LYS A 194 2.67 -14.71 3.49
CA LYS A 194 1.29 -14.45 3.05
C LYS A 194 0.65 -15.70 2.47
N GLN A 195 1.42 -16.54 1.77
CA GLN A 195 0.94 -17.83 1.28
C GLN A 195 0.50 -18.74 2.43
N LYS A 196 1.33 -18.86 3.48
CA LYS A 196 0.98 -19.64 4.68
C LYS A 196 -0.29 -19.10 5.36
N SER A 197 -0.40 -17.77 5.45
CA SER A 197 -1.60 -17.11 5.99
C SER A 197 -2.86 -17.40 5.17
N LEU A 198 -2.76 -17.44 3.83
CA LEU A 198 -3.85 -17.82 2.94
C LEU A 198 -4.22 -19.30 3.13
N TYR A 199 -3.24 -20.19 3.21
CA TYR A 199 -3.46 -21.63 3.42
C TYR A 199 -4.26 -21.89 4.71
N LEU A 200 -3.82 -21.34 5.84
CA LEU A 200 -4.56 -21.48 7.11
C LEU A 200 -5.97 -20.88 7.02
N PHE A 201 -6.12 -19.78 6.30
CA PHE A 201 -7.42 -19.16 6.07
C PHE A 201 -8.36 -20.05 5.26
N THR A 202 -7.86 -20.74 4.23
CA THR A 202 -8.67 -21.64 3.38
C THR A 202 -9.08 -22.92 4.09
N GLU A 203 -8.20 -23.52 4.89
CA GLU A 203 -8.48 -24.72 5.68
C GLU A 203 -9.66 -24.53 6.67
N THR A 204 -9.89 -23.29 7.11
CA THR A 204 -10.99 -22.98 8.04
C THR A 204 -12.27 -22.50 7.31
N PHE A 205 -12.16 -22.19 6.02
CA PHE A 205 -13.19 -21.49 5.23
C PHE A 205 -13.96 -22.40 4.28
N ILE A 206 -13.26 -23.42 3.73
CA ILE A 206 -13.79 -24.45 2.84
C ILE A 206 -14.44 -25.54 3.68
#